data_AF-A0A5M4D145-F1
#
_entry.id   AF-A0A5M4D145-F1
#
_cell.length_a   1.000
_cell.length_b   1.000
_cell.length_c   1.000
_cell.angle_alpha   90.00
_cell.angle_beta   90.00
_cell.angle_gamma   90.00
#
_symmetry.space_group_name_H-M   'P 1'
#
loop_
_entity.id
_entity.type
_entity.pdbx_description
1 polymer ?
#
loop_
_entity_poly.entity_id
_entity_poly.type
_entity_poly.pdbx_seq_one_letter_code
_entity_poly.pdbx_strand_id
1 'polypeptide(L)'
;MYPGSTVRVRVLNMATESRYLAWCDANNPLKLAIEEATARGCIIVAIAGNDQTGPQDRGPMPAGLAIHPHTITVGGCDKNGVWSLPISQSNPECTTLCDPECAALYPELSTHVDPYNGLTYVKALSVVAPIEDIFSTYYIHLANNNIAYDYMGADGTSWAAPQVAGVAALMLKVNPDLTPEMCKKIIEVTATDLTTEGGLYPGYDRFTGYGLLNAEKAVTMAAKLYHPGDWNMDGTVGPLDAVLYTADFVAAEATSDLNLSESLTTDDMSIFLDSDAGE
;
A
#
# COMPACT_ATOMS: atom_id res chain seq x y z
N MET A 1 -4.36 -30.22 10.62
CA MET A 1 -4.09 -29.34 11.78
C MET A 1 -2.60 -29.40 12.03
N TYR A 2 -1.83 -28.39 11.60
CA TYR A 2 -0.37 -28.39 11.72
C TYR A 2 0.01 -28.27 13.21
N PRO A 3 0.69 -29.27 13.80
CA PRO A 3 1.09 -29.22 15.20
C PRO A 3 2.44 -28.50 15.34
N GLY A 4 2.50 -27.48 16.20
CA GLY A 4 3.72 -27.18 16.97
C GLY A 4 4.73 -26.14 16.43
N SER A 5 4.56 -25.57 15.24
CA SER A 5 5.32 -24.36 14.87
C SER A 5 4.45 -23.13 15.13
N THR A 6 4.95 -22.19 15.93
CA THR A 6 4.40 -20.83 15.96
C THR A 6 4.55 -20.26 14.55
N VAL A 7 3.46 -20.22 13.79
CA VAL A 7 3.41 -19.50 12.52
C VAL A 7 3.52 -18.02 12.85
N ARG A 8 4.67 -17.41 12.51
CA ARG A 8 4.84 -15.96 12.61
C ARG A 8 4.28 -15.33 11.34
N VAL A 9 3.03 -14.90 11.40
CA VAL A 9 2.41 -14.13 10.31
C VAL A 9 3.08 -12.74 10.26
N ARG A 10 3.50 -12.32 9.07
CA ARG A 10 4.10 -10.99 8.82
C ARG A 10 3.20 -10.08 7.98
N VAL A 11 2.24 -10.63 7.23
CA VAL A 11 1.31 -9.87 6.38
C VAL A 11 -0.11 -10.27 6.73
N LEU A 12 -0.94 -9.30 7.08
CA LEU A 12 -2.35 -9.45 7.42
C LEU A 12 -3.19 -8.83 6.31
N ASN A 13 -3.89 -9.66 5.53
CA ASN A 13 -4.85 -9.20 4.53
C ASN A 13 -6.23 -9.04 5.16
N MET A 14 -6.77 -7.83 5.11
CA MET A 14 -8.07 -7.48 5.66
C MET A 14 -8.98 -6.96 4.55
N ALA A 15 -9.51 -7.90 3.76
CA ALA A 15 -10.50 -7.66 2.72
C ALA A 15 -11.92 -7.48 3.29
N THR A 16 -12.04 -6.68 4.34
CA THR A 16 -13.29 -6.42 5.07
C THR A 16 -13.36 -4.95 5.45
N GLU A 17 -14.56 -4.40 5.43
CA GLU A 17 -14.82 -3.05 5.90
C GLU A 17 -15.17 -3.04 7.38
N SER A 18 -14.66 -2.05 8.10
CA SER A 18 -15.05 -1.77 9.47
C SER A 18 -15.65 -0.37 9.52
N ARG A 19 -16.95 -0.26 9.80
CA ARG A 19 -17.59 1.03 10.10
C ARG A 19 -17.54 1.25 11.61
N TYR A 20 -16.42 1.79 12.12
CA TYR A 20 -16.32 2.16 13.53
C TYR A 20 -16.63 3.65 13.70
N LEU A 21 -17.85 3.95 14.13
CA LEU A 21 -18.37 5.32 14.26
C LEU A 21 -17.60 6.17 15.29
N ALA A 22 -16.81 5.55 16.17
CA ALA A 22 -15.94 6.22 17.15
C ALA A 22 -14.46 6.15 16.72
N TRP A 23 -14.16 6.66 15.53
CA TRP A 23 -12.78 6.78 15.03
C TRP A 23 -11.87 7.54 15.99
N CYS A 24 -12.41 8.61 16.58
CA CYS A 24 -11.74 9.51 17.50
C CYS A 24 -11.90 9.05 18.95
N ASP A 25 -11.60 7.77 19.19
CA ASP A 25 -11.60 7.17 20.52
C ASP A 25 -10.22 6.55 20.76
N ALA A 26 -9.51 7.05 21.76
CA ALA A 26 -8.21 6.53 22.17
C ALA A 26 -8.28 5.04 22.58
N ASN A 27 -9.45 4.58 23.02
CA ASN A 27 -9.71 3.20 23.43
C ASN A 27 -10.33 2.35 22.31
N ASN A 28 -10.35 2.84 21.07
CA ASN A 28 -10.84 2.09 19.93
C ASN A 28 -10.07 0.75 19.84
N PRO A 29 -10.74 -0.40 20.04
CA PRO A 29 -10.06 -1.70 20.09
C PRO A 29 -9.41 -2.06 18.76
N LEU A 30 -9.94 -1.58 17.64
CA LEU A 30 -9.36 -1.80 16.32
C LEU A 30 -8.07 -1.00 16.14
N LYS A 31 -8.02 0.25 16.60
CA LYS A 31 -6.79 1.06 16.63
C LYS A 31 -5.70 0.34 17.41
N LEU A 32 -6.01 -0.04 18.66
CA LEU A 32 -5.05 -0.72 19.54
C LEU A 32 -4.57 -2.05 18.95
N ALA A 33 -5.44 -2.80 18.26
CA ALA A 33 -5.07 -4.03 17.58
C ALA A 33 -4.13 -3.80 16.39
N ILE A 34 -4.36 -2.74 15.60
CA ILE A 34 -3.48 -2.35 14.49
C ILE A 34 -2.11 -1.95 15.02
N GLU A 35 -2.06 -1.06 16.01
CA GLU A 35 -0.81 -0.58 16.62
C GLU A 35 0.02 -1.73 17.23
N GLU A 36 -0.63 -2.64 17.95
CA GLU A 36 0.03 -3.81 18.54
C GLU A 36 0.55 -4.78 17.46
N ALA A 37 -0.22 -5.00 16.39
CA ALA A 37 0.22 -5.86 15.28
C ALA A 37 1.39 -5.23 14.53
N THR A 38 1.34 -3.93 14.24
CA THR A 38 2.43 -3.17 13.62
C THR A 38 3.69 -3.17 14.48
N ALA A 39 3.57 -2.92 15.79
CA ALA A 39 4.69 -2.98 16.73
C ALA A 39 5.36 -4.37 16.79
N ARG A 40 4.64 -5.43 16.42
CA ARG A 40 5.16 -6.80 16.28
C ARG A 40 5.73 -7.10 14.89
N GLY A 41 5.79 -6.11 14.01
CA GLY A 41 6.32 -6.20 12.64
C GLY A 41 5.32 -6.77 11.63
N CYS A 42 4.02 -6.72 11.91
CA CYS A 42 3.00 -7.12 10.94
C CYS A 42 2.69 -5.97 9.99
N ILE A 43 2.73 -6.25 8.69
CA ILE A 43 2.22 -5.39 7.63
C ILE A 43 0.72 -5.64 7.51
N ILE A 44 -0.08 -4.58 7.58
CA ILE A 44 -1.54 -4.68 7.53
C ILE A 44 -2.02 -4.07 6.22
N VAL A 45 -2.68 -4.88 5.40
CA VAL A 45 -3.25 -4.47 4.13
C VAL A 45 -4.77 -4.43 4.27
N ALA A 46 -5.35 -3.27 4.03
CA ALA A 46 -6.76 -2.99 4.23
C ALA A 46 -7.41 -2.52 2.93
N ILE A 47 -8.70 -2.82 2.75
CA ILE A 47 -9.45 -2.29 1.62
C ILE A 47 -9.95 -0.87 1.90
N ALA A 48 -10.01 -0.04 0.86
CA ALA A 48 -10.65 1.25 0.90
C ALA A 48 -12.14 1.11 1.23
N GLY A 49 -12.81 0.17 0.56
CA GLY A 49 -14.25 -0.11 0.67
C GLY A 49 -14.97 0.01 -0.68
N ASN A 50 -16.22 -0.46 -0.72
CA ASN A 50 -17.01 -0.67 -1.95
C ASN A 50 -18.27 0.23 -2.05
N ASP A 51 -18.50 1.13 -1.10
CA ASP A 51 -19.76 1.90 -1.02
C ASP A 51 -19.70 3.28 -1.71
N GLN A 52 -18.98 3.43 -2.81
CA GLN A 52 -18.89 4.72 -3.51
C GLN A 52 -20.22 5.01 -4.24
N THR A 53 -21.02 5.92 -3.70
CA THR A 53 -22.41 6.16 -4.14
C THR A 53 -22.54 7.27 -5.22
N GLY A 54 -21.45 7.56 -5.94
CA GLY A 54 -21.41 8.44 -7.12
C GLY A 54 -20.11 9.24 -7.27
N PRO A 55 -19.92 10.00 -8.38
CA PRO A 55 -18.70 10.76 -8.65
C PRO A 55 -18.53 12.00 -7.75
N GLN A 56 -19.60 12.44 -7.10
CA GLN A 56 -19.59 13.50 -6.09
C GLN A 56 -19.75 12.96 -4.68
N ASP A 57 -19.89 11.63 -4.53
CA ASP A 57 -20.18 11.09 -3.22
C ASP A 57 -18.92 11.12 -2.35
N ARG A 58 -19.05 11.88 -1.28
CA ARG A 58 -18.07 12.08 -0.22
C ARG A 58 -18.24 11.03 0.87
N GLY A 59 -18.93 9.94 0.58
CA GLY A 59 -19.11 8.80 1.47
C GLY A 59 -17.75 8.40 2.03
N PRO A 60 -17.51 8.55 3.34
CA PRO A 60 -16.19 8.35 3.89
C PRO A 60 -15.78 6.88 3.69
N MET A 61 -14.51 6.64 3.35
CA MET A 61 -13.88 5.36 3.70
C MET A 61 -14.37 4.99 5.11
N PRO A 62 -15.00 3.81 5.31
CA PRO A 62 -15.62 3.48 6.56
C PRO A 62 -14.57 3.63 7.66
N ALA A 63 -14.80 4.62 8.53
CA ALA A 63 -13.81 5.04 9.50
C ALA A 63 -13.37 3.83 10.35
N GLY A 64 -12.08 3.68 10.59
CA GLY A 64 -11.50 2.46 11.16
C GLY A 64 -10.28 1.99 10.38
N LEU A 65 -10.28 0.72 9.96
CA LEU A 65 -9.13 0.07 9.36
C LEU A 65 -8.55 0.82 8.14
N ALA A 66 -9.39 1.32 7.24
CA ALA A 66 -8.95 1.93 5.97
C ALA A 66 -8.26 3.28 6.13
N ILE A 67 -8.40 3.95 7.27
CA ILE A 67 -7.87 5.30 7.49
C ILE A 67 -6.73 5.34 8.52
N HIS A 68 -6.29 4.18 9.00
CA HIS A 68 -5.23 4.09 10.00
C HIS A 68 -3.83 4.32 9.37
N PRO A 69 -2.94 5.15 9.94
CA PRO A 69 -1.63 5.44 9.35
C PRO A 69 -0.76 4.20 9.09
N HIS A 70 -0.83 3.19 9.97
CA HIS A 70 -0.08 1.95 9.79
C HIS A 70 -0.67 0.93 8.80
N THR A 71 -1.82 1.21 8.17
CA THR A 71 -2.38 0.31 7.15
C THR A 71 -1.95 0.73 5.75
N ILE A 72 -1.70 -0.26 4.90
CA ILE A 72 -1.62 -0.07 3.46
C ILE A 72 -3.05 -0.16 2.94
N THR A 73 -3.67 1.00 2.70
CA THR A 73 -5.07 1.07 2.26
C THR A 73 -5.14 0.97 0.74
N VAL A 74 -5.97 0.05 0.26
CA VAL A 74 -5.99 -0.35 -1.14
C VAL A 74 -7.34 -0.08 -1.78
N GLY A 75 -7.35 0.76 -2.80
CA GLY A 75 -8.50 1.03 -3.65
C GLY A 75 -8.51 0.15 -4.91
N GLY A 76 -9.40 0.47 -5.84
CA GLY A 76 -9.64 -0.32 -7.03
C GLY A 76 -9.61 0.46 -8.34
N CYS A 77 -9.02 -0.14 -9.36
CA CYS A 77 -9.10 0.31 -10.74
C CYS A 77 -9.64 -0.80 -11.66
N ASP A 78 -10.05 -0.42 -12.86
CA ASP A 78 -10.35 -1.35 -13.94
C ASP A 78 -9.05 -1.95 -14.50
N LYS A 79 -9.19 -2.85 -15.47
CA LYS A 79 -8.05 -3.50 -16.16
C LYS A 79 -7.17 -2.56 -16.98
N ASN A 80 -7.63 -1.33 -17.25
CA ASN A 80 -6.91 -0.33 -18.02
C ASN A 80 -6.21 0.70 -17.10
N GLY A 81 -6.28 0.53 -15.78
CA GLY A 81 -5.75 1.50 -14.82
C GLY A 81 -6.60 2.77 -14.73
N VAL A 82 -7.89 2.69 -15.05
CA VAL A 82 -8.85 3.75 -14.78
C VAL A 82 -9.49 3.45 -13.43
N TRP A 83 -9.57 4.44 -12.54
CA TRP A 83 -10.22 4.28 -11.25
C TRP A 83 -11.67 3.77 -11.42
N SER A 84 -12.03 2.69 -10.71
CA SER A 84 -13.27 1.95 -10.98
C SER A 84 -14.46 2.53 -10.20
N LEU A 85 -15.19 3.44 -10.85
CA LEU A 85 -16.51 3.90 -10.42
C LEU A 85 -17.60 2.89 -10.80
N PRO A 86 -18.62 2.65 -9.94
CA PRO A 86 -18.84 3.22 -8.60
C PRO A 86 -18.32 2.29 -7.47
N ILE A 87 -17.32 1.45 -7.73
CA ILE A 87 -16.97 0.37 -6.80
C ILE A 87 -15.91 0.85 -5.80
N SER A 88 -14.78 1.39 -6.24
CA SER A 88 -13.73 1.79 -5.30
C SER A 88 -14.11 3.05 -4.52
N GLN A 89 -13.92 3.03 -3.20
CA GLN A 89 -13.93 4.26 -2.41
C GLN A 89 -12.68 5.12 -2.65
N SER A 90 -12.86 6.44 -2.52
CA SER A 90 -11.79 7.45 -2.56
C SER A 90 -11.50 7.98 -1.15
N ASN A 91 -10.39 8.71 -0.99
CA ASN A 91 -10.08 9.38 0.27
C ASN A 91 -11.24 10.31 0.71
N PRO A 92 -11.59 10.27 2.01
CA PRO A 92 -12.62 11.15 2.55
C PRO A 92 -12.14 12.60 2.60
N GLU A 93 -13.07 13.54 2.39
CA GLU A 93 -12.85 14.95 2.71
C GLU A 93 -12.48 15.11 4.17
N CYS A 94 -11.52 16.00 4.40
CA CYS A 94 -11.01 16.40 5.69
C CYS A 94 -12.10 17.18 6.44
N THR A 95 -13.01 16.42 7.06
CA THR A 95 -14.16 16.90 7.83
C THR A 95 -13.95 16.52 9.30
N THR A 96 -14.78 15.66 9.89
CA THR A 96 -14.64 15.19 11.28
C THR A 96 -13.33 14.42 11.51
N LEU A 97 -12.77 13.77 10.49
CA LEU A 97 -11.49 13.04 10.60
C LEU A 97 -10.29 13.95 10.89
N CYS A 98 -10.39 15.22 10.49
CA CYS A 98 -9.36 16.23 10.72
C CYS A 98 -9.67 17.13 11.92
N ASP A 99 -10.69 16.79 12.70
CA ASP A 99 -10.93 17.47 13.96
C ASP A 99 -9.66 17.35 14.84
N PRO A 100 -9.24 18.42 15.53
CA PRO A 100 -8.00 18.41 16.32
C PRO A 100 -7.92 17.28 17.35
N GLU A 101 -9.04 16.86 17.95
CA GLU A 101 -9.05 15.75 18.91
C GLU A 101 -8.76 14.41 18.21
N CYS A 102 -9.32 14.22 17.01
CA CYS A 102 -9.07 13.05 16.18
C CYS A 102 -7.63 13.04 15.65
N ALA A 103 -7.14 14.17 15.15
CA ALA A 103 -5.78 14.31 14.62
C ALA A 103 -4.71 14.05 15.69
N ALA A 104 -4.98 14.44 16.95
CA ALA A 104 -4.07 14.16 18.07
C ALA A 104 -3.91 12.64 18.35
N LEU A 105 -4.90 11.82 18.00
CA LEU A 105 -4.83 10.36 18.14
C LEU A 105 -4.05 9.68 17.00
N TYR A 106 -3.90 10.35 15.85
CA TYR A 106 -3.24 9.84 14.66
C TYR A 106 -2.28 10.91 14.08
N PRO A 107 -1.19 11.27 14.78
CA PRO A 107 -0.32 12.36 14.37
C PRO A 107 0.41 12.12 13.04
N GLU A 108 0.52 10.87 12.61
CA GLU A 108 1.10 10.49 11.31
C GLU A 108 0.12 10.62 10.14
N LEU A 109 -1.18 10.81 10.43
CA LEU A 109 -2.19 10.97 9.39
C LEU A 109 -2.07 12.35 8.76
N SER A 110 -1.50 12.41 7.56
CA SER A 110 -1.34 13.65 6.80
C SER A 110 -2.58 13.98 5.97
N THR A 111 -2.63 15.21 5.48
CA THR A 111 -3.68 15.70 4.57
C THR A 111 -3.09 16.09 3.22
N HIS A 112 -3.90 16.02 2.17
CA HIS A 112 -3.57 16.49 0.84
C HIS A 112 -4.59 17.53 0.38
N VAL A 113 -4.12 18.63 -0.21
CA VAL A 113 -4.99 19.66 -0.81
C VAL A 113 -5.04 19.42 -2.31
N ASP A 114 -6.25 19.19 -2.82
CA ASP A 114 -6.54 19.09 -4.24
C ASP A 114 -6.10 20.38 -4.96
N PRO A 115 -5.13 20.32 -5.88
CA PRO A 115 -4.65 21.51 -6.57
C PRO A 115 -5.71 22.15 -7.47
N TYR A 116 -6.80 21.44 -7.79
CA TYR A 116 -7.78 21.89 -8.78
C TYR A 116 -9.00 22.56 -8.17
N ASN A 117 -9.56 21.95 -7.12
CA ASN A 117 -10.77 22.46 -6.45
C ASN A 117 -10.49 23.00 -5.03
N GLY A 118 -9.26 22.84 -4.52
CA GLY A 118 -8.84 23.32 -3.20
C GLY A 118 -9.42 22.51 -2.02
N LEU A 119 -10.11 21.40 -2.28
CA LEU A 119 -10.61 20.52 -1.23
C LEU A 119 -9.45 19.82 -0.52
N THR A 120 -9.55 19.69 0.78
CA THR A 120 -8.57 18.96 1.59
C THR A 120 -9.11 17.58 1.88
N TYR A 121 -8.27 16.56 1.72
CA TYR A 121 -8.59 15.16 2.02
C TYR A 121 -7.57 14.58 2.98
N VAL A 122 -7.97 13.52 3.68
CA VAL A 122 -7.05 12.70 4.45
C VAL A 122 -6.19 11.87 3.48
N LYS A 123 -4.89 11.74 3.76
CA LYS A 123 -3.96 10.94 2.96
C LYS A 123 -3.94 9.47 3.42
N ALA A 124 -5.07 8.76 3.25
CA ALA A 124 -5.23 7.38 3.73
C ALA A 124 -4.99 6.32 2.65
N LEU A 125 -5.48 6.54 1.43
CA LEU A 125 -5.33 5.63 0.29
C LEU A 125 -3.86 5.52 -0.13
N SER A 126 -3.25 4.34 0.02
CA SER A 126 -1.88 4.11 -0.42
C SER A 126 -1.83 3.86 -1.93
N VAL A 127 -2.51 2.84 -2.42
CA VAL A 127 -2.45 2.45 -3.84
C VAL A 127 -3.78 1.90 -4.32
N VAL A 128 -3.92 1.74 -5.63
CA VAL A 128 -4.99 0.94 -6.24
C VAL A 128 -4.44 -0.32 -6.87
N ALA A 129 -5.28 -1.34 -7.00
CA ALA A 129 -5.00 -2.52 -7.81
C ALA A 129 -6.26 -2.90 -8.62
N PRO A 130 -6.14 -3.76 -9.65
CA PRO A 130 -7.29 -4.20 -10.45
C PRO A 130 -8.38 -4.87 -9.60
N ILE A 131 -9.65 -4.50 -9.81
CA ILE A 131 -10.80 -5.03 -9.06
C ILE A 131 -11.95 -5.55 -9.91
N GLU A 132 -11.86 -5.53 -11.24
CA GLU A 132 -12.93 -5.98 -12.13
C GLU A 132 -12.59 -7.34 -12.73
N ASP A 133 -13.55 -8.26 -12.72
CA ASP A 133 -13.45 -9.62 -13.24
C ASP A 133 -12.24 -10.40 -12.68
N ILE A 134 -11.93 -10.23 -11.39
CA ILE A 134 -10.78 -10.90 -10.78
C ILE A 134 -11.09 -12.38 -10.58
N PHE A 135 -10.42 -13.21 -11.38
CA PHE A 135 -10.59 -14.65 -11.34
C PHE A 135 -9.78 -15.29 -10.22
N SER A 136 -10.46 -15.96 -9.29
CA SER A 136 -9.81 -16.61 -8.16
C SER A 136 -10.56 -17.85 -7.70
N THR A 137 -9.96 -18.58 -6.76
CA THR A 137 -10.56 -19.78 -6.17
C THR A 137 -11.82 -19.43 -5.41
N TYR A 138 -12.89 -20.17 -5.64
CA TYR A 138 -14.18 -20.02 -4.98
C TYR A 138 -14.69 -21.38 -4.52
N TYR A 139 -15.46 -21.40 -3.44
CA TYR A 139 -16.11 -22.61 -2.94
C TYR A 139 -17.62 -22.48 -3.09
N ILE A 140 -18.26 -23.55 -3.55
CA ILE A 140 -19.70 -23.59 -3.83
C ILE A 140 -20.36 -24.51 -2.82
N HIS A 141 -21.34 -23.98 -2.08
CA HIS A 141 -22.21 -24.78 -1.23
C HIS A 141 -23.25 -25.51 -2.09
N LEU A 142 -23.19 -26.84 -2.11
CA LEU A 142 -24.15 -27.69 -2.79
C LEU A 142 -25.35 -28.01 -1.89
N ALA A 143 -26.49 -28.37 -2.48
CA ALA A 143 -27.76 -28.62 -1.79
C ALA A 143 -27.72 -29.74 -0.72
N ASN A 144 -26.65 -30.53 -0.66
CA ASN A 144 -26.45 -31.63 0.27
C ASN A 144 -25.35 -31.35 1.32
N ASN A 145 -25.04 -30.08 1.61
CA ASN A 145 -23.91 -29.64 2.46
C ASN A 145 -22.53 -30.07 1.96
N ASN A 146 -22.39 -30.54 0.72
CA ASN A 146 -21.08 -30.72 0.12
C ASN A 146 -20.51 -29.37 -0.35
N ILE A 147 -19.19 -29.30 -0.36
CA ILE A 147 -18.44 -28.17 -0.90
C ILE A 147 -17.83 -28.62 -2.22
N ALA A 148 -18.09 -27.88 -3.30
CA ALA A 148 -17.31 -27.96 -4.53
C ALA A 148 -16.31 -26.81 -4.57
N TYR A 149 -15.16 -27.03 -5.21
CA TYR A 149 -14.15 -26.00 -5.45
C TYR A 149 -14.13 -25.69 -6.93
N ASP A 150 -14.14 -24.40 -7.26
CA ASP A 150 -14.10 -23.90 -8.61
C ASP A 150 -13.30 -22.58 -8.65
N TYR A 151 -13.28 -21.94 -9.81
CA TYR A 151 -12.84 -20.58 -9.97
C TYR A 151 -13.99 -19.68 -10.40
N MET A 152 -14.01 -18.45 -9.90
CA MET A 152 -15.04 -17.46 -10.23
C MET A 152 -14.40 -16.08 -10.38
N GLY A 153 -14.91 -15.30 -11.33
CA GLY A 153 -14.62 -13.87 -11.46
C GLY A 153 -15.58 -13.07 -10.57
N ALA A 154 -15.06 -12.08 -9.87
CA ALA A 154 -15.87 -11.15 -9.10
C ALA A 154 -15.22 -9.78 -8.99
N ASP A 155 -16.03 -8.80 -8.63
CA ASP A 155 -15.63 -7.41 -8.55
C ASP A 155 -15.51 -6.92 -7.09
N GLY A 156 -14.67 -5.91 -6.86
CA GLY A 156 -14.57 -5.21 -5.58
C GLY A 156 -13.17 -5.05 -5.01
N THR A 157 -12.99 -4.05 -4.14
CA THR A 157 -11.70 -3.78 -3.46
C THR A 157 -11.22 -4.95 -2.60
N SER A 158 -12.12 -5.85 -2.18
CA SER A 158 -11.79 -7.15 -1.56
C SER A 158 -10.81 -8.00 -2.38
N TRP A 159 -10.73 -7.77 -3.70
CA TRP A 159 -9.80 -8.44 -4.60
C TRP A 159 -8.48 -7.68 -4.80
N ALA A 160 -8.42 -6.39 -4.49
CA ALA A 160 -7.21 -5.59 -4.58
C ALA A 160 -6.26 -5.82 -3.38
N ALA A 161 -6.79 -5.83 -2.15
CA ALA A 161 -5.99 -6.05 -0.95
C ALA A 161 -5.14 -7.34 -0.99
N PRO A 162 -5.64 -8.52 -1.40
CA PRO A 162 -4.81 -9.72 -1.48
C PRO A 162 -3.69 -9.63 -2.53
N GLN A 163 -3.84 -8.80 -3.58
CA GLN A 163 -2.77 -8.55 -4.55
C GLN A 163 -1.62 -7.78 -3.90
N VAL A 164 -1.94 -6.69 -3.17
CA VAL A 164 -0.95 -5.91 -2.41
C VAL A 164 -0.30 -6.74 -1.30
N ALA A 165 -1.08 -7.56 -0.59
CA ALA A 165 -0.55 -8.48 0.41
C ALA A 165 0.41 -9.52 -0.19
N GLY A 166 0.12 -10.01 -1.40
CA GLY A 166 1.01 -10.88 -2.16
C GLY A 166 2.34 -10.19 -2.50
N VAL A 167 2.31 -8.95 -2.96
CA VAL A 167 3.51 -8.15 -3.24
C VAL A 167 4.32 -7.89 -1.97
N ALA A 168 3.68 -7.52 -0.86
CA ALA A 168 4.34 -7.35 0.43
C ALA A 168 5.05 -8.65 0.89
N ALA A 169 4.44 -9.82 0.64
CA ALA A 169 5.08 -11.10 0.93
C ALA A 169 6.30 -11.38 0.02
N LEU A 170 6.26 -10.97 -1.25
CA LEU A 170 7.41 -11.05 -2.16
C LEU A 170 8.54 -10.09 -1.75
N MET A 171 8.20 -8.88 -1.33
CA MET A 171 9.17 -7.92 -0.79
C MET A 171 9.88 -8.48 0.45
N LEU A 172 9.12 -9.05 1.40
CA LEU A 172 9.68 -9.73 2.57
C LEU A 172 10.54 -10.94 2.23
N LYS A 173 10.28 -11.59 1.08
CA LYS A 173 11.08 -12.74 0.64
C LYS A 173 12.48 -12.32 0.21
N VAL A 174 12.62 -11.14 -0.41
CA VAL A 174 13.92 -10.60 -0.85
C VAL A 174 14.59 -9.73 0.21
N ASN A 175 13.81 -9.12 1.10
CA ASN A 175 14.29 -8.30 2.21
C ASN A 175 13.49 -8.64 3.49
N PRO A 176 13.98 -9.58 4.32
CA PRO A 176 13.27 -10.01 5.53
C PRO A 176 13.25 -8.93 6.63
N ASP A 177 14.11 -7.91 6.53
CA ASP A 177 14.34 -6.87 7.54
C ASP A 177 13.41 -5.66 7.39
N LEU A 178 12.60 -5.62 6.33
CA LEU A 178 11.62 -4.55 6.15
C LEU A 178 10.68 -4.42 7.36
N THR A 179 10.58 -3.20 7.90
CA THR A 179 9.53 -2.83 8.85
C THR A 179 8.19 -2.64 8.12
N PRO A 180 7.05 -2.66 8.83
CA PRO A 180 5.76 -2.33 8.24
C PRO A 180 5.75 -0.97 7.52
N GLU A 181 6.41 0.04 8.11
CA GLU A 181 6.52 1.39 7.58
C GLU A 181 7.35 1.41 6.29
N MET A 182 8.51 0.73 6.28
CA MET A 182 9.33 0.61 5.07
C MET A 182 8.56 -0.11 3.96
N CYS A 183 7.86 -1.20 4.28
CA CYS A 183 7.06 -1.93 3.30
C CYS A 183 5.95 -1.07 2.71
N LYS A 184 5.20 -0.35 3.55
CA LYS A 184 4.18 0.60 3.11
C LYS A 184 4.80 1.66 2.20
N LYS A 185 5.92 2.23 2.62
CA LYS A 185 6.61 3.31 1.90
C LYS A 185 7.08 2.86 0.52
N ILE A 186 7.72 1.70 0.42
CA ILE A 186 8.16 1.13 -0.86
C ILE A 186 6.96 0.92 -1.79
N ILE A 187 5.85 0.35 -1.30
CA ILE A 187 4.64 0.16 -2.11
C ILE A 187 4.09 1.49 -2.65
N GLU A 188 4.11 2.54 -1.83
CA GLU A 188 3.63 3.88 -2.21
C GLU A 188 4.56 4.55 -3.24
N VAL A 189 5.87 4.62 -3.00
CA VAL A 189 6.81 5.35 -3.89
C VAL A 189 7.09 4.62 -5.20
N THR A 190 6.85 3.31 -5.26
CA THR A 190 7.02 2.52 -6.48
C THR A 190 5.76 2.37 -7.31
N ALA A 191 4.62 2.84 -6.80
CA ALA A 191 3.36 2.82 -7.53
C ALA A 191 3.48 3.55 -8.88
N THR A 192 2.77 3.04 -9.87
CA THR A 192 2.68 3.66 -11.20
C THR A 192 1.57 4.68 -11.16
N ASP A 193 1.95 5.95 -11.18
CA ASP A 193 1.04 7.09 -11.20
C ASP A 193 0.01 6.95 -12.35
N LEU A 194 -1.27 7.00 -11.98
CA LEU A 194 -2.39 6.84 -12.91
C LEU A 194 -2.91 8.22 -13.29
N THR A 195 -2.54 8.69 -14.48
CA THR A 195 -2.89 10.04 -14.95
C THR A 195 -3.98 10.04 -16.04
N THR A 196 -4.87 9.04 -16.03
CA THR A 196 -5.92 8.91 -17.06
C THR A 196 -7.14 9.81 -16.77
N GLU A 197 -7.78 10.28 -17.84
CA GLU A 197 -8.78 11.36 -17.87
C GLU A 197 -9.86 11.34 -16.76
N GLY A 198 -10.30 12.54 -16.35
CA GLY A 198 -11.52 12.71 -15.55
C GLY A 198 -11.32 13.23 -14.11
N GLY A 199 -10.10 13.63 -13.73
CA GLY A 199 -9.80 14.17 -12.40
C GLY A 199 -8.62 13.50 -11.66
N LEU A 200 -7.87 12.63 -12.35
CA LEU A 200 -6.61 12.06 -11.88
C LEU A 200 -5.45 12.97 -12.34
N TYR A 201 -4.60 13.40 -11.42
CA TYR A 201 -3.51 14.34 -11.67
C TYR A 201 -2.17 13.68 -11.35
N PRO A 202 -1.05 14.17 -11.93
CA PRO A 202 0.25 13.63 -11.58
C PRO A 202 0.52 13.70 -10.07
N GLY A 203 1.01 12.60 -9.53
CA GLY A 203 1.30 12.43 -8.11
C GLY A 203 0.08 11.99 -7.30
N TYR A 204 0.16 12.23 -5.99
CA TYR A 204 -0.87 11.73 -5.08
C TYR A 204 -2.23 12.38 -5.34
N ASP A 205 -3.27 11.56 -5.45
CA ASP A 205 -4.64 12.02 -5.58
C ASP A 205 -5.63 11.23 -4.70
N ARG A 206 -6.84 11.75 -4.54
CA ARG A 206 -7.83 11.16 -3.63
C ARG A 206 -8.40 9.82 -4.13
N PHE A 207 -8.39 9.57 -5.43
CA PHE A 207 -9.01 8.44 -6.11
C PHE A 207 -8.05 7.27 -6.26
N THR A 208 -6.77 7.54 -6.57
CA THR A 208 -5.78 6.47 -6.78
C THR A 208 -4.67 6.39 -5.73
N GLY A 209 -4.63 7.33 -4.78
CA GLY A 209 -3.55 7.36 -3.79
C GLY A 209 -2.25 7.75 -4.48
N TYR A 210 -1.20 6.92 -4.32
CA TYR A 210 0.04 7.06 -5.08
C TYR A 210 0.00 6.39 -6.47
N GLY A 211 -1.11 5.75 -6.83
CA GLY A 211 -1.32 5.13 -8.14
C GLY A 211 -1.45 3.61 -8.10
N LEU A 212 -1.22 2.97 -9.25
CA LEU A 212 -1.34 1.53 -9.45
C LEU A 212 -0.17 0.77 -8.82
N LEU A 213 -0.47 -0.27 -8.04
CA LEU A 213 0.52 -1.20 -7.51
C LEU A 213 1.48 -1.69 -8.61
N ASN A 214 2.79 -1.49 -8.42
CA ASN A 214 3.83 -2.01 -9.30
C ASN A 214 4.68 -3.05 -8.57
N ALA A 215 4.38 -4.33 -8.80
CA ALA A 215 5.04 -5.44 -8.11
C ALA A 215 6.54 -5.52 -8.42
N GLU A 216 6.93 -5.29 -9.68
CA GLU A 216 8.33 -5.35 -10.11
C GLU A 216 9.17 -4.28 -9.43
N LYS A 217 8.73 -3.02 -9.49
CA LYS A 217 9.45 -1.90 -8.86
C LYS A 217 9.51 -2.06 -7.34
N ALA A 218 8.41 -2.47 -6.70
CA ALA A 218 8.36 -2.67 -5.25
C ALA A 218 9.34 -3.77 -4.78
N VAL A 219 9.36 -4.93 -5.45
CA VAL A 219 10.27 -6.04 -5.10
C VAL A 219 11.71 -5.68 -5.42
N THR A 220 11.97 -5.01 -6.55
CA THR A 220 13.31 -4.53 -6.92
C THR A 220 13.85 -3.54 -5.88
N MET A 221 13.04 -2.57 -5.46
CA MET A 221 13.43 -1.61 -4.43
C MET A 221 13.70 -2.30 -3.09
N ALA A 222 12.84 -3.25 -2.69
CA ALA A 222 13.06 -4.02 -1.46
C ALA A 222 14.41 -4.74 -1.47
N ALA A 223 14.78 -5.38 -2.60
CA ALA A 223 16.06 -6.06 -2.75
C ALA A 223 17.25 -5.07 -2.76
N LYS A 224 17.16 -3.94 -3.47
CA LYS A 224 18.19 -2.88 -3.45
C LYS A 224 18.41 -2.32 -2.04
N LEU A 225 17.36 -2.14 -1.24
CA LEU A 225 17.50 -1.71 0.16
C LEU A 225 18.19 -2.75 1.05
N TYR A 226 18.13 -4.03 0.68
CA TYR A 226 18.82 -5.11 1.41
C TYR A 226 20.29 -5.24 1.00
N HIS A 227 20.58 -5.01 -0.28
CA HIS A 227 21.92 -5.06 -0.87
C HIS A 227 22.22 -3.80 -1.68
N PRO A 228 22.42 -2.63 -1.02
CA PRO A 228 22.52 -1.35 -1.71
C PRO A 228 23.72 -1.23 -2.67
N GLY A 229 24.79 -2.00 -2.48
CA GLY A 229 25.96 -2.00 -3.37
C GLY A 229 25.85 -2.91 -4.59
N ASP A 230 25.00 -3.94 -4.52
CA ASP A 230 24.80 -4.93 -5.58
C ASP A 230 23.56 -4.53 -6.40
N TRP A 231 23.73 -3.51 -7.24
CA TRP A 231 22.63 -2.85 -7.95
C TRP A 231 22.02 -3.73 -9.04
N ASN A 232 22.82 -4.63 -9.61
CA ASN A 232 22.37 -5.60 -10.62
C ASN A 232 21.90 -6.94 -10.02
N MET A 233 22.06 -7.14 -8.71
CA MET A 233 21.69 -8.34 -7.96
C MET A 233 22.40 -9.62 -8.44
N ASP A 234 23.66 -9.50 -8.87
CA ASP A 234 24.48 -10.63 -9.30
C ASP A 234 25.29 -11.29 -8.17
N GLY A 235 25.23 -10.73 -6.97
CA GLY A 235 25.92 -11.19 -5.78
C GLY A 235 27.33 -10.63 -5.62
N THR A 236 27.74 -9.68 -6.48
CA THR A 236 29.05 -9.01 -6.40
C THR A 236 28.90 -7.50 -6.54
N VAL A 237 29.69 -6.74 -5.76
CA VAL A 237 29.77 -5.28 -5.92
C VAL A 237 30.91 -4.95 -6.86
N GLY A 238 30.61 -4.29 -7.98
CA GLY A 238 31.59 -3.97 -9.00
C GLY A 238 31.33 -2.67 -9.76
N PRO A 239 32.18 -2.35 -10.76
CA PRO A 239 32.04 -1.11 -11.53
C PRO A 239 30.72 -0.99 -12.28
N LEU A 240 30.06 -2.12 -12.61
CA LEU A 240 28.77 -2.11 -13.28
C LEU A 240 27.68 -1.56 -12.35
N ASP A 241 27.70 -1.92 -11.06
CA ASP A 241 26.72 -1.44 -10.07
C ASP A 241 26.78 0.07 -9.92
N ALA A 242 27.98 0.64 -9.85
CA ALA A 242 28.17 2.08 -9.80
C ALA A 242 27.60 2.77 -11.05
N VAL A 243 27.76 2.17 -12.23
CA VAL A 243 27.21 2.71 -13.50
C VAL A 243 25.69 2.66 -13.49
N LEU A 244 25.09 1.54 -13.06
CA LEU A 244 23.64 1.37 -13.02
C LEU A 244 22.99 2.25 -11.94
N TYR A 245 23.58 2.32 -10.73
CA TYR A 245 23.16 3.24 -9.68
C TYR A 245 23.18 4.68 -10.16
N THR A 246 24.28 5.11 -10.79
CA THR A 246 24.39 6.48 -11.31
C THR A 246 23.35 6.76 -12.40
N ALA A 247 23.06 5.78 -13.27
CA ALA A 247 22.04 5.91 -14.30
C ALA A 247 20.64 6.11 -13.68
N ASP A 248 20.26 5.26 -12.73
CA ASP A 248 18.97 5.33 -12.04
C ASP A 248 18.85 6.62 -11.18
N PHE A 249 19.93 7.03 -10.51
CA PHE A 249 19.97 8.24 -9.70
C PHE A 249 19.81 9.50 -10.56
N VAL A 250 20.50 9.58 -11.71
CA VAL A 250 20.38 10.69 -12.66
C VAL A 250 19.02 10.72 -13.35
N ALA A 251 18.42 9.54 -13.59
CA ALA A 251 17.05 9.42 -14.09
C ALA A 251 15.98 9.77 -13.04
N ALA A 252 16.40 10.03 -11.80
CA ALA A 252 15.53 10.27 -10.66
C ALA A 252 14.54 9.11 -10.39
N GLU A 253 14.98 7.87 -10.61
CA GLU A 253 14.16 6.70 -10.32
C GLU A 253 13.95 6.58 -8.80
N ALA A 254 12.69 6.36 -8.39
CA ALA A 254 12.32 6.22 -6.98
C ALA A 254 13.08 5.08 -6.27
N THR A 255 13.54 4.07 -7.01
CA THR A 255 14.33 2.95 -6.43
C THR A 255 15.73 3.37 -5.97
N SER A 256 16.17 4.58 -6.29
CA SER A 256 17.46 5.15 -5.88
C SER A 256 17.40 5.89 -4.54
N ASP A 257 16.21 6.06 -3.97
CA ASP A 257 15.99 6.64 -2.63
C ASP A 257 16.22 5.56 -1.57
N LEU A 258 17.48 5.39 -1.17
CA LEU A 258 17.93 4.31 -0.30
C LEU A 258 17.63 4.56 1.18
N ASN A 259 17.30 5.80 1.56
CA ASN A 259 16.84 6.14 2.90
C ASN A 259 15.31 6.35 3.00
N LEU A 260 14.59 6.20 1.89
CA LEU A 260 13.12 6.35 1.81
C LEU A 260 12.62 7.75 2.24
N SER A 261 13.42 8.79 2.01
CA SER A 261 13.11 10.17 2.39
C SER A 261 12.23 10.92 1.38
N GLU A 262 11.90 10.28 0.25
CA GLU A 262 11.27 10.88 -0.93
C GLU A 262 12.16 11.92 -1.64
N SER A 263 13.46 11.96 -1.33
CA SER A 263 14.41 12.92 -1.89
C SER A 263 15.73 12.25 -2.24
N LEU A 264 16.13 12.34 -3.51
CA LEU A 264 17.44 11.85 -3.94
C LEU A 264 18.52 12.86 -3.57
N THR A 265 19.36 12.47 -2.62
CA THR A 265 20.40 13.32 -2.05
C THR A 265 21.75 12.61 -1.99
N THR A 266 22.75 13.30 -1.47
CA THR A 266 24.06 12.69 -1.19
C THR A 266 24.00 11.61 -0.11
N ASP A 267 22.93 11.58 0.71
CA ASP A 267 22.78 10.57 1.76
C ASP A 267 22.50 9.19 1.13
N ASP A 268 21.72 9.14 0.05
CA ASP A 268 21.49 7.91 -0.72
C ASP A 268 22.79 7.42 -1.37
N MET A 269 23.56 8.36 -1.94
CA MET A 269 24.88 8.03 -2.49
C MET A 269 25.82 7.50 -1.41
N SER A 270 25.76 8.02 -0.18
CA SER A 270 26.55 7.49 0.94
C SER A 270 26.15 6.06 1.26
N ILE A 271 24.85 5.76 1.35
CA ILE A 271 24.36 4.40 1.61
C ILE A 271 24.85 3.43 0.53
N PHE A 272 24.79 3.83 -0.74
CA PHE A 272 25.34 3.06 -1.85
C PHE A 272 26.85 2.83 -1.68
N LEU A 273 27.63 3.87 -1.43
CA LEU A 273 29.10 3.77 -1.35
C LEU A 273 29.60 3.05 -0.09
N ASP A 274 28.88 3.16 1.03
CA ASP A 274 29.25 2.55 2.31
C ASP A 274 28.93 1.05 2.37
N SER A 275 28.11 0.56 1.42
CA SER A 275 27.71 -0.84 1.33
C SER A 275 28.85 -1.82 1.00
N ASP A 276 30.03 -1.30 0.64
CA ASP A 276 31.24 -2.05 0.29
C ASP A 276 32.34 -1.92 1.38
N ALA A 277 32.03 -1.33 2.55
CA ALA A 277 33.00 -1.13 3.63
C ALA A 277 33.29 -2.40 4.47
N GLY A 278 32.73 -3.56 4.11
CA GLY A 278 33.05 -4.82 4.79
C GLY A 278 32.47 -6.05 4.12
N GLU A 279 33.30 -6.75 3.34
CA GLU A 279 33.74 -8.14 3.54
C GLU A 279 34.88 -8.51 2.57
#